data_AF-A0A1X0Q813-F1
#
_entry.id   AF-A0A1X0Q813-F1
#
_cell.length_a   1.000
_cell.length_b   1.000
_cell.length_c   1.000
_cell.angle_alpha   90.00
_cell.angle_beta   90.00
_cell.angle_gamma   90.00
#
_symmetry.space_group_name_H-M   'P 1'
#
loop_
_entity.id
_entity.type
_entity.pdbx_description
1 polymer ?
#
loop_
_entity_poly.entity_id
_entity_poly.type
_entity_poly.pdbx_seq_one_letter_code
_entity_poly.pdbx_strand_id
1 'polypeptide(L)' 'MTNYITYEVKVLIEDDLISGLSQREVAVKRQVSKTLVCNINKNLKNRTPLGKKNWFRKT' A
#
# COMPACT_ATOMS: atom_id res chain seq x y z
N MET A 1 -1.42 6.21 22.03
CA MET A 1 -2.48 6.30 21.00
C MET A 1 -2.16 5.33 19.88
N THR A 2 -2.78 4.15 19.92
CA THR A 2 -2.75 3.20 18.83
C THR A 2 -3.82 3.61 17.81
N ASN A 3 -3.38 4.24 16.73
CA ASN A 3 -4.22 4.45 15.56
C ASN A 3 -4.45 3.09 14.88
N TYR A 4 -5.34 2.28 15.45
CA TYR A 4 -5.80 1.06 14.80
C TYR A 4 -6.67 1.47 13.62
N ILE A 5 -6.05 1.57 12.46
CA ILE A 5 -6.77 1.67 11.20
C ILE A 5 -7.51 0.36 11.01
N THR A 6 -8.82 0.45 10.81
CA THR A 6 -9.66 -0.72 10.55
C THR A 6 -9.18 -1.40 9.27
N TYR A 7 -9.30 -2.73 9.24
CA TYR A 7 -8.94 -3.52 8.07
C TYR A 7 -9.64 -3.01 6.81
N GLU A 8 -10.91 -2.58 6.95
CA GLU A 8 -11.70 -2.00 5.87
C GLU A 8 -11.07 -0.74 5.27
N VAL A 9 -10.64 0.21 6.10
CA VAL A 9 -9.99 1.44 5.62
C VAL A 9 -8.69 1.12 4.87
N LYS A 10 -7.96 0.09 5.32
CA LYS A 10 -6.76 -0.36 4.61
C LYS A 10 -7.08 -0.94 3.23
N VAL A 11 -8.08 -1.80 3.11
CA VAL A 11 -8.51 -2.39 1.82
C VAL A 11 -8.95 -1.30 0.84
N LEU A 12 -9.71 -0.32 1.33
CA LEU A 12 -10.18 0.81 0.52
C LEU A 12 -9.04 1.71 0.01
N ILE A 13 -7.99 1.91 0.82
CA ILE A 13 -6.77 2.63 0.39
C ILE A 13 -5.99 1.82 -0.64
N GLU A 14 -5.87 0.50 -0.46
CA GLU A 14 -5.19 -0.38 -1.42
C GLU A 14 -5.92 -0.36 -2.78
N ASP A 15 -7.24 -0.45 -2.79
CA ASP A 15 -8.08 -0.41 -4.00
C ASP A 15 -7.93 0.92 -4.76
N ASP A 16 -8.03 2.07 -4.06
CA ASP A 16 -7.85 3.40 -4.65
C ASP A 16 -6.42 3.57 -5.24
N LEU A 17 -5.39 3.01 -4.59
CA LEU A 17 -4.02 3.05 -5.11
C LEU A 17 -3.84 2.15 -6.34
N ILE A 18 -4.48 0.97 -6.36
CA ILE A 18 -4.48 0.06 -7.50
C ILE A 18 -5.23 0.66 -8.68
N SER A 19 -6.31 1.42 -8.42
CA SER A 19 -7.09 2.13 -9.44
C SER A 19 -6.33 3.31 -10.07
N GLY A 20 -5.10 3.59 -9.64
CA GLY A 20 -4.23 4.61 -10.22
C GLY A 20 -4.36 6.00 -9.59
N LEU A 21 -5.09 6.15 -8.46
CA LEU A 21 -5.15 7.43 -7.77
C LEU A 21 -3.81 7.78 -7.12
N SER A 22 -3.49 9.07 -7.10
CA SER A 22 -2.29 9.53 -6.41
C SER A 22 -2.46 9.39 -4.90
N GLN A 23 -1.36 9.14 -4.18
CA GLN A 23 -1.38 9.05 -2.71
C GLN A 23 -2.00 10.29 -2.04
N ARG A 24 -1.89 11.46 -2.68
CA ARG A 24 -2.47 12.72 -2.18
C ARG A 24 -3.99 12.68 -2.30
N GLU A 25 -4.51 12.26 -3.45
CA GLU A 25 -5.95 12.12 -3.65
C GLU A 25 -6.55 11.08 -2.70
N VAL A 26 -5.88 9.94 -2.52
CA VAL A 26 -6.34 8.90 -1.58
C VAL A 26 -6.34 9.41 -0.14
N ALA A 27 -5.31 10.15 0.27
CA ALA A 27 -5.24 10.74 1.61
C ALA A 27 -6.39 11.72 1.87
N VAL A 28 -6.72 12.57 0.89
CA VAL A 28 -7.85 13.52 0.98
C VAL A 28 -9.19 12.78 0.97
N LYS A 29 -9.39 11.85 0.02
CA LYS A 29 -10.63 11.07 -0.16
C LYS A 29 -10.99 10.25 1.08
N ARG A 30 -9.98 9.64 1.73
CA ARG A 30 -10.16 8.79 2.91
C ARG A 30 -9.96 9.51 4.23
N GLN A 31 -9.64 10.82 4.19
CA GLN A 31 -9.32 11.64 5.36
C GLN A 31 -8.26 11.01 6.28
N VAL A 32 -7.25 10.40 5.66
CA VAL A 32 -6.13 9.76 6.36
C VAL A 32 -4.84 10.53 6.15
N SER A 33 -3.87 10.33 7.03
CA SER A 33 -2.56 10.94 6.86
C SER A 33 -1.86 10.42 5.61
N LYS A 34 -1.18 11.31 4.90
CA LYS A 34 -0.35 10.94 3.74
C LYS A 34 0.71 9.89 4.10
N THR A 35 1.26 9.97 5.31
CA THR A 35 2.23 9.01 5.84
C THR A 35 1.65 7.60 5.90
N LEU A 36 0.38 7.46 6.31
CA LEU A 36 -0.28 6.16 6.34
C LEU A 36 -0.43 5.57 4.93
N VAL A 37 -0.93 6.37 3.99
CA VAL A 37 -1.10 5.94 2.59
C VAL A 37 0.24 5.52 1.99
N CYS A 38 1.31 6.26 2.28
CA CYS A 38 2.66 5.92 1.83
C CYS A 38 3.14 4.57 2.40
N ASN A 39 2.90 4.30 3.69
CA ASN A 39 3.25 3.02 4.32
C ASN A 39 2.47 1.85 3.72
N ILE A 40 1.18 2.04 3.45
CA ILE A 40 0.34 1.04 2.77
C ILE A 40 0.87 0.79 1.35
N ASN A 41 1.14 1.86 0.58
CA ASN A 41 1.67 1.74 -0.78
C ASN A 41 3.04 1.01 -0.83
N LYS A 42 3.92 1.25 0.15
CA LYS A 42 5.19 0.52 0.27
C LYS A 42 4.97 -0.97 0.51
N ASN A 43 4.07 -1.32 1.43
CA ASN A 43 3.71 -2.71 1.70
C ASN A 43 3.04 -3.38 0.49
N LEU A 44 2.19 -2.65 -0.25
CA LEU A 44 1.57 -3.12 -1.48
C LEU A 44 2.62 -3.45 -2.55
N LYS A 45 3.58 -2.54 -2.79
CA LYS A 45 4.68 -2.75 -3.74
C LYS A 45 5.64 -3.88 -3.32
N ASN A 46 5.80 -4.12 -2.02
CA ASN A 46 6.61 -5.23 -1.50
C ASN A 46 5.88 -6.59 -1.57
N ARG A 47 4.54 -6.58 -1.56
CA ARG A 47 3.71 -7.77 -1.76
C ARG A 47 3.69 -8.21 -3.21
N THR A 48 3.67 -7.26 -4.14
CA THR A 48 3.97 -7.54 -5.54
C THR A 48 5.43 -7.95 -5.63
N PRO A 49 5.79 -9.13 -6.19
CA PRO A 49 7.19 -9.53 -6.31
C PRO A 49 7.86 -8.71 -7.41
N LEU A 50 8.06 -7.41 -7.18
CA LEU A 50 8.92 -6.56 -7.97
C LEU A 50 10.37 -6.92 -7.62
N GLY A 51 10.85 -8.03 -8.18
CA GLY A 51 12.27 -8.34 -8.21
C GLY A 51 12.80 -9.26 -7.11
N LYS A 52 12.08 -10.32 -6.70
CA LYS A 52 12.82 -11.54 -6.37
C LYS A 52 13.38 -12.08 -7.68
N LYS A 53 14.60 -11.65 -8.02
CA LYS A 53 15.48 -12.42 -8.88
C LYS A 53 15.69 -13.73 -8.13
N ASN A 54 14.77 -14.68 -8.32
CA ASN A 54 14.93 -16.05 -7.87
C ASN A 54 16.15 -16.57 -8.63
N TRP A 55 17.31 -16.41 -8.02
CA TRP A 55 18.47 -17.21 -8.34
C TRP A 55 18.09 -18.64 -7.98
N PHE A 56 17.41 -19.33 -8.90
CA PHE A 56 17.55 -20.77 -8.99
C PHE A 56 19.05 -21.02 -9.21
N ARG A 57 19.78 -21.24 -8.12
CA ARG A 57 21.04 -21.98 -8.16
C ARG A 57 20.68 -23.35 -8.74
N LYS A 58 20.81 -23.48 -10.06
CA LYS A 58 21.02 -24.79 -10.67
C LYS A 58 22.37 -25.26 -10.13
N THR A 59 22.28 -26.29 -9.29
CA THR A 59 23.35 -27.22 -8.95
C THR A 59 24.12 -27.67 -10.18
#